data_AF-A0A085ZZJ7-F1
#
_entry.id   AF-A0A085ZZJ7-F1
#
_cell.length_a   1.000
_cell.length_b   1.000
_cell.length_c   1.000
_cell.angle_alpha   90.00
_cell.angle_beta   90.00
_cell.angle_gamma   90.00
#
_symmetry.space_group_name_H-M   'P 1'
#
loop_
_entity.id
_entity.type
_entity.pdbx_description
1 polymer ?
#
loop_
_entity_poly.entity_id
_entity_poly.type
_entity_poly.pdbx_seq_one_letter_code
_entity_poly.pdbx_strand_id
1 'polypeptide(L)'
;MRMVQEDFKRVAKEQELTTKQEEYTRLQATEDSYYNLPSLSGKEGTQAYYDAYNQLASLNTDNYTVSQANFIVENAYYGGKQNFNQFKSGIQKTAKQLLQKMKERKEDIESNTDKNLMIFEYFSKDMKLGGVQHKAYKYDFEDYMGQKDHSKMFVAKLLKTGSGQCHSMPLLYLMLAEEMNTEASLAYAPNHTYIKFLDEEGEWQNAELTNGIFTANSLILESGYIKSEALQNDIYMKSLSKKELLAQFYADLANGYAHKYGMDEFVGKSLDKALEYSPNNIYANQLKSMYQQARLTYVANQLGIKDLENPEELQNIRFYPKARALLQEAKAQFNNIDNLGFVMMPEGAYEQWLGNMKGEANRQKSEALAERMRQINAEKQKQKEQEAQKQKKKESQQSKEKAQYFPIDPKHL
;
A
#
# COMPACT_ATOMS: atom_id res chain seq x y z
N MET A 1 -32.49 28.30 -57.50
CA MET A 1 -32.44 28.95 -56.17
C MET A 1 -32.00 28.01 -55.04
N ARG A 2 -32.50 26.77 -54.94
CA ARG A 2 -32.01 25.76 -53.95
C ARG A 2 -30.52 25.40 -54.09
N MET A 3 -30.06 25.18 -55.33
CA MET A 3 -28.68 24.80 -55.63
C MET A 3 -27.66 25.85 -55.16
N VAL A 4 -28.01 27.13 -55.31
CA VAL A 4 -27.17 28.27 -54.87
C VAL A 4 -27.10 28.35 -53.34
N GLN A 5 -28.20 28.08 -52.63
CA GLN A 5 -28.20 28.04 -51.16
C GLN A 5 -27.39 26.88 -50.57
N GLU A 6 -27.37 25.73 -51.23
CA GLU A 6 -26.54 24.58 -50.82
C GLU A 6 -25.06 24.85 -51.05
N ASP A 7 -24.70 25.49 -52.16
CA ASP A 7 -23.31 25.92 -52.42
C ASP A 7 -22.82 26.95 -51.40
N PHE A 8 -23.64 27.94 -51.01
CA PHE A 8 -23.25 28.89 -49.95
C PHE A 8 -23.04 28.23 -48.59
N LYS A 9 -23.87 27.24 -48.23
CA LYS A 9 -23.70 26.46 -46.99
C LYS A 9 -22.44 25.59 -47.04
N ARG A 10 -22.13 25.00 -48.20
CA ARG A 10 -20.90 24.21 -48.38
C ARG A 10 -19.66 25.07 -48.26
N VAL A 11 -19.64 26.23 -48.94
CA VAL A 11 -18.53 27.18 -48.90
C VAL A 11 -18.30 27.75 -47.49
N ALA A 12 -19.37 28.07 -46.76
CA ALA A 12 -19.25 28.55 -45.38
C ALA A 12 -18.66 27.46 -44.44
N LYS A 13 -19.07 26.21 -44.62
CA LYS A 13 -18.56 25.08 -43.84
C LYS A 13 -17.10 24.75 -44.20
N GLU A 14 -16.74 24.84 -45.48
CA GLU A 14 -15.37 24.67 -45.97
C GLU A 14 -14.46 25.79 -45.44
N GLN A 15 -14.90 27.05 -45.46
CA GLN A 15 -14.16 28.17 -44.88
C GLN A 15 -13.97 28.01 -43.36
N GLU A 16 -15.01 27.60 -42.63
CA GLU A 16 -14.90 27.32 -41.20
C GLU A 16 -13.89 26.20 -40.91
N LEU A 17 -13.88 25.14 -41.73
CA LEU A 17 -12.91 24.05 -41.62
C LEU A 17 -11.49 24.50 -41.96
N THR A 18 -11.31 25.33 -43.00
CA THR A 18 -10.00 25.88 -43.39
C THR A 18 -9.45 26.82 -42.32
N THR A 19 -10.26 27.72 -41.77
CA THR A 19 -9.84 28.60 -40.66
C THR A 19 -9.46 27.79 -39.42
N LYS A 20 -10.23 26.76 -39.07
CA LYS A 20 -9.87 25.82 -37.99
C LYS A 20 -8.57 25.06 -38.28
N GLN A 21 -8.29 24.75 -39.55
CA GLN A 21 -7.07 24.04 -39.98
C GLN A 21 -5.83 24.95 -39.99
N GLU A 22 -5.99 26.23 -40.30
CA GLU A 22 -4.92 27.24 -40.22
C GLU A 22 -4.60 27.59 -38.75
N GLU A 23 -5.62 27.75 -37.89
CA GLU A 23 -5.43 27.84 -36.44
C GLU A 23 -4.73 26.60 -35.90
N TYR A 24 -5.15 25.41 -36.34
CA TYR A 24 -4.52 24.14 -35.99
C TYR A 24 -3.04 24.07 -36.39
N THR A 25 -2.67 24.52 -37.58
CA THR A 25 -1.27 24.56 -38.04
C THR A 25 -0.44 25.53 -37.20
N ARG A 26 -1.04 26.65 -36.78
CA ARG A 26 -0.42 27.62 -35.87
C ARG A 26 -0.25 27.06 -34.45
N LEU A 27 -1.19 26.23 -34.01
CA LEU A 27 -1.16 25.49 -32.74
C LEU A 27 -0.17 24.32 -32.74
N GLN A 28 0.05 23.67 -33.90
CA GLN A 28 1.11 22.69 -34.08
C GLN A 28 2.51 23.30 -33.97
N ALA A 29 2.71 24.55 -34.41
CA ALA A 29 3.99 25.24 -34.19
C ALA A 29 4.26 25.59 -32.70
N THR A 30 3.25 25.44 -31.84
CA THR A 30 3.32 25.65 -30.38
C THR A 30 3.31 24.32 -29.59
N GLU A 31 3.48 23.17 -30.27
CA GLU A 31 3.25 21.81 -29.77
C GLU A 31 4.10 21.31 -28.59
N ASP A 32 5.10 22.05 -28.13
CA ASP A 32 5.95 21.61 -27.02
C ASP A 32 5.57 22.24 -25.66
N SER A 33 4.79 23.33 -25.63
CA SER A 33 4.48 24.03 -24.37
C SER A 33 3.11 23.71 -23.76
N TYR A 34 2.15 23.21 -24.54
CA TYR A 34 0.74 23.13 -24.10
C TYR A 34 0.24 21.72 -23.73
N TYR A 35 0.98 20.65 -24.03
CA TYR A 35 0.47 19.27 -23.91
C TYR A 35 0.89 18.52 -22.62
N ASN A 36 1.72 19.16 -21.81
CA ASN A 36 2.06 18.66 -20.47
C ASN A 36 1.55 19.64 -19.42
N LEU A 37 1.30 19.14 -18.21
CA LEU A 37 1.05 20.03 -17.09
C LEU A 37 2.28 20.92 -16.84
N PRO A 38 2.10 22.18 -16.40
CA PRO A 38 3.23 23.05 -16.07
C PRO A 38 4.16 22.37 -15.07
N SER A 39 5.45 22.31 -15.40
CA SER A 39 6.43 21.67 -14.52
C SER A 39 6.51 22.40 -13.18
N LEU A 40 6.53 21.62 -12.11
CA LEU A 40 6.69 22.09 -10.75
C LEU A 40 8.10 21.80 -10.21
N SER A 41 8.99 21.20 -11.02
CA SER A 41 10.36 20.84 -10.63
C SER A 41 11.24 22.00 -10.15
N GLY A 42 10.87 23.24 -10.47
CA GLY A 42 11.56 24.44 -9.98
C GLY A 42 11.13 24.90 -8.58
N LYS A 43 10.05 24.34 -8.01
CA LYS A 43 9.58 24.72 -6.67
C LYS A 43 10.52 24.17 -5.59
N GLU A 44 10.76 24.98 -4.56
CA GLU A 44 11.61 24.58 -3.44
C GLU A 44 11.14 23.25 -2.80
N GLY A 45 12.09 22.33 -2.59
CA GLY A 45 11.86 21.02 -1.97
C GLY A 45 11.35 19.92 -2.92
N THR A 46 10.97 20.23 -4.16
CA THR A 46 10.56 19.20 -5.14
C THR A 46 11.69 18.23 -5.47
N GLN A 47 12.95 18.69 -5.49
CA GLN A 47 14.13 17.85 -5.68
C GLN A 47 14.16 16.64 -4.73
N ALA A 48 13.67 16.78 -3.49
CA ALA A 48 13.62 15.67 -2.53
C ALA A 48 12.75 14.50 -3.02
N TYR A 49 11.71 14.77 -3.81
CA TYR A 49 10.87 13.72 -4.41
C TYR A 49 11.53 13.05 -5.61
N TYR A 50 12.26 13.80 -6.43
CA TYR A 50 13.07 13.24 -7.51
C TYR A 50 14.20 12.35 -6.95
N ASP A 51 14.85 12.79 -5.89
CA ASP A 51 15.86 12.01 -5.18
C ASP A 51 15.26 10.76 -4.54
N ALA A 52 14.06 10.85 -3.96
CA ALA A 52 13.33 9.72 -3.40
C ALA A 52 12.94 8.70 -4.48
N TYR A 53 12.46 9.15 -5.65
CA TYR A 53 12.18 8.27 -6.79
C TYR A 53 13.43 7.48 -7.19
N ASN A 54 14.58 8.14 -7.29
CA ASN A 54 15.85 7.50 -7.63
C ASN A 54 16.33 6.53 -6.54
N GLN A 55 16.10 6.86 -5.26
CA GLN A 55 16.39 5.96 -4.14
C GLN A 55 15.48 4.72 -4.14
N LEU A 56 14.19 4.86 -4.44
CA LEU A 56 13.31 3.69 -4.61
C LEU A 56 13.74 2.84 -5.81
N ALA A 57 14.15 3.47 -6.91
CA ALA A 57 14.57 2.78 -8.12
C ALA A 57 15.89 2.00 -7.95
N SER A 58 16.71 2.33 -6.95
CA SER A 58 17.94 1.61 -6.63
C SER A 58 17.74 0.45 -5.65
N LEU A 59 16.52 0.28 -5.09
CA LEU A 59 16.21 -0.85 -4.22
C LEU A 59 16.15 -2.16 -5.02
N ASN A 60 16.65 -3.25 -4.42
CA ASN A 60 16.40 -4.59 -4.93
C ASN A 60 14.91 -4.91 -4.72
N THR A 61 14.16 -5.09 -5.81
CA THR A 61 12.71 -5.32 -5.80
C THR A 61 12.29 -6.51 -4.95
N ASP A 62 13.18 -7.48 -4.79
CA ASP A 62 12.88 -8.74 -4.09
C ASP A 62 13.38 -8.75 -2.64
N ASN A 63 14.24 -7.80 -2.26
CA ASN A 63 14.94 -7.85 -0.97
C ASN A 63 15.25 -6.46 -0.38
N TYR A 64 14.26 -5.57 -0.40
CA TYR A 64 14.33 -4.30 0.33
C TYR A 64 13.61 -4.42 1.69
N THR A 65 13.98 -3.56 2.64
CA THR A 65 13.26 -3.46 3.93
C THR A 65 12.12 -2.46 3.83
N VAL A 66 10.96 -2.79 4.42
CA VAL A 66 9.79 -1.90 4.48
C VAL A 66 10.16 -0.57 5.14
N SER A 67 10.98 -0.61 6.19
CA SER A 67 11.47 0.61 6.87
C SER A 67 12.21 1.56 5.92
N GLN A 68 13.05 1.03 5.03
CA GLN A 68 13.82 1.84 4.08
C GLN A 68 12.93 2.46 3.01
N ALA A 69 12.09 1.67 2.35
CA ALA A 69 11.22 2.17 1.28
C ALA A 69 10.22 3.20 1.80
N ASN A 70 9.56 2.92 2.94
CA ASN A 70 8.66 3.87 3.58
C ASN A 70 9.36 5.17 3.98
N PHE A 71 10.55 5.07 4.60
CA PHE A 71 11.30 6.25 5.01
C PHE A 71 11.68 7.14 3.82
N ILE A 72 12.07 6.55 2.68
CA ILE A 72 12.38 7.31 1.45
C ILE A 72 11.18 8.18 1.03
N VAL A 73 9.98 7.60 1.04
CA VAL A 73 8.73 8.31 0.68
C VAL A 73 8.41 9.43 1.68
N GLU A 74 8.37 9.13 2.97
CA GLU A 74 8.03 10.13 4.00
C GLU A 74 9.08 11.26 4.06
N ASN A 75 10.36 10.93 3.91
CA ASN A 75 11.43 11.91 3.96
C ASN A 75 11.37 12.89 2.78
N ALA A 76 10.86 12.47 1.62
CA ALA A 76 10.61 13.37 0.48
C ALA A 76 9.68 14.53 0.88
N TYR A 77 8.60 14.22 1.61
CA TYR A 77 7.67 15.23 2.14
C TYR A 77 8.36 16.17 3.13
N TYR A 78 9.30 15.67 3.95
CA TYR A 78 10.10 16.51 4.85
C TYR A 78 11.31 17.17 4.18
N GLY A 79 11.41 17.13 2.85
CA GLY A 79 12.48 17.78 2.08
C GLY A 79 13.84 17.12 2.23
N GLY A 80 13.90 15.82 2.52
CA GLY A 80 15.13 15.04 2.65
C GLY A 80 15.88 15.23 3.98
N LYS A 81 15.24 15.86 4.98
CA LYS A 81 15.91 16.32 6.21
C LYS A 81 15.85 15.35 7.39
N GLN A 82 15.11 14.24 7.28
CA GLN A 82 14.98 13.25 8.35
C GLN A 82 16.20 12.31 8.41
N ASN A 83 16.39 11.65 9.57
CA ASN A 83 17.49 10.71 9.79
C ASN A 83 16.99 9.26 9.80
N PHE A 84 17.43 8.47 8.80
CA PHE A 84 17.01 7.07 8.66
C PHE A 84 17.44 6.20 9.85
N ASN A 85 18.66 6.39 10.35
CA ASN A 85 19.18 5.59 11.47
C ASN A 85 18.36 5.84 12.74
N GLN A 86 17.94 7.08 12.99
CA GLN A 86 17.06 7.41 14.11
C GLN A 86 15.69 6.75 13.95
N PHE A 87 15.09 6.86 12.76
CA PHE A 87 13.80 6.21 12.45
C PHE A 87 13.86 4.70 12.67
N LYS A 88 14.86 4.04 12.05
CA LYS A 88 15.05 2.59 12.13
C LYS A 88 15.37 2.12 13.56
N SER A 89 16.26 2.81 14.28
CA SER A 89 16.67 2.40 15.63
C SER A 89 15.50 2.39 16.63
N GLY A 90 14.50 3.27 16.47
CA GLY A 90 13.28 3.25 17.27
C GLY A 90 12.50 1.95 17.08
N ILE A 91 12.27 1.56 15.82
CA ILE A 91 11.57 0.31 15.46
C ILE A 91 12.33 -0.91 15.96
N GLN A 92 13.65 -0.95 15.76
CA GLN A 92 14.51 -2.04 16.24
C GLN A 92 14.49 -2.19 17.76
N LYS A 93 14.49 -1.06 18.47
CA LYS A 93 14.38 -1.07 19.93
C LYS A 93 13.05 -1.66 20.37
N THR A 94 11.95 -1.26 19.74
CA THR A 94 10.61 -1.81 20.02
C THR A 94 10.56 -3.31 19.74
N ALA A 95 11.02 -3.78 18.58
CA ALA A 95 11.07 -5.20 18.24
C ALA A 95 11.84 -6.03 19.29
N LYS A 96 13.01 -5.55 19.73
CA LYS A 96 13.78 -6.19 20.81
C LYS A 96 13.01 -6.25 22.13
N GLN A 97 12.29 -5.18 22.49
CA GLN A 97 11.48 -5.14 23.70
C GLN A 97 10.29 -6.10 23.62
N LEU A 98 9.65 -6.25 22.45
CA LEU A 98 8.58 -7.21 22.22
C LEU A 98 9.09 -8.65 22.34
N LEU A 99 10.22 -8.99 21.71
CA LEU A 99 10.83 -10.32 21.86
C LEU A 99 11.23 -10.61 23.31
N GLN A 100 11.72 -9.61 24.04
CA GLN A 100 11.99 -9.76 25.47
C GLN A 100 10.71 -10.01 26.26
N LYS A 101 9.61 -9.33 25.89
CA LYS A 101 8.30 -9.54 26.52
C LYS A 101 7.77 -10.95 26.28
N MET A 102 7.95 -11.48 25.08
CA MET A 102 7.60 -12.87 24.76
C MET A 102 8.38 -13.86 25.64
N LYS A 103 9.69 -13.65 25.81
CA LYS A 103 10.52 -14.46 26.71
C LYS A 103 10.04 -14.41 28.16
N GLU A 104 9.68 -13.22 28.67
CA GLU A 104 9.11 -13.07 30.02
C GLU A 104 7.81 -13.87 30.19
N ARG A 105 7.00 -13.94 29.14
CA ARG A 105 5.72 -14.66 29.11
C ARG A 105 5.86 -16.15 28.77
N LYS A 106 7.08 -16.62 28.47
CA LYS A 106 7.36 -17.99 28.00
C LYS A 106 6.63 -18.34 26.69
N GLU A 107 6.44 -17.36 25.82
CA GLU A 107 5.91 -17.53 24.46
C GLU A 107 7.03 -18.00 23.50
N ASP A 108 6.67 -18.61 22.37
CA ASP A 108 7.63 -19.09 21.38
C ASP A 108 8.16 -17.93 20.52
N ILE A 109 9.42 -17.56 20.73
CA ILE A 109 10.09 -16.48 19.98
C ILE A 109 10.53 -16.89 18.57
N GLU A 110 10.29 -18.13 18.16
CA GLU A 110 10.54 -18.60 16.79
C GLU A 110 9.24 -18.80 16.01
N SER A 111 8.09 -18.87 16.68
CA SER A 111 6.78 -19.03 16.02
C SER A 111 6.37 -17.77 15.26
N ASN A 112 5.92 -17.95 14.01
CA ASN A 112 5.38 -16.85 13.20
C ASN A 112 4.13 -16.25 13.87
N THR A 113 3.29 -17.12 14.40
CA THR A 113 2.01 -16.74 14.99
C THR A 113 2.19 -16.01 16.31
N ASP A 114 3.04 -16.49 17.22
CA ASP A 114 3.25 -15.81 18.51
C ASP A 114 3.87 -14.41 18.33
N LYS A 115 4.78 -14.24 17.37
CA LYS A 115 5.33 -12.91 17.02
C LYS A 115 4.26 -11.99 16.47
N ASN A 116 3.44 -12.45 15.52
CA ASN A 116 2.35 -11.65 14.96
C ASN A 116 1.28 -11.30 16.02
N LEU A 117 0.98 -12.21 16.96
CA LEU A 117 0.12 -11.94 18.11
C LEU A 117 0.72 -10.88 19.03
N MET A 118 2.01 -10.94 19.34
CA MET A 118 2.71 -9.94 20.16
C MET A 118 2.70 -8.56 19.49
N ILE A 119 2.97 -8.48 18.18
CA ILE A 119 2.88 -7.22 17.43
C ILE A 119 1.43 -6.71 17.45
N PHE A 120 0.44 -7.56 17.21
CA PHE A 120 -0.97 -7.16 17.27
C PHE A 120 -1.39 -6.62 18.65
N GLU A 121 -0.93 -7.25 19.74
CA GLU A 121 -1.14 -6.73 21.09
C GLU A 121 -0.46 -5.38 21.30
N TYR A 122 0.73 -5.17 20.73
CA TYR A 122 1.43 -3.88 20.79
C TYR A 122 0.59 -2.75 20.16
N PHE A 123 -0.18 -3.04 19.11
CA PHE A 123 -1.10 -2.07 18.53
C PHE A 123 -2.39 -1.89 19.32
N SER A 124 -2.96 -2.97 19.86
CA SER A 124 -4.33 -2.98 20.41
C SER A 124 -4.42 -2.84 21.93
N LYS A 125 -3.34 -3.06 22.68
CA LYS A 125 -3.35 -3.11 24.15
C LYS A 125 -2.23 -2.28 24.79
N ASP A 126 -2.57 -1.68 25.93
CA ASP A 126 -1.58 -1.09 26.82
C ASP A 126 -0.66 -2.19 27.39
N MET A 127 0.65 -1.94 27.42
CA MET A 127 1.61 -2.90 27.97
C MET A 127 2.87 -2.23 28.53
N LYS A 128 3.55 -2.91 29.46
CA LYS A 128 4.84 -2.44 29.97
C LYS A 128 5.98 -3.03 29.17
N LEU A 129 6.75 -2.17 28.49
CA LEU A 129 7.91 -2.52 27.66
C LEU A 129 9.16 -1.79 28.14
N GLY A 130 10.23 -2.53 28.46
CA GLY A 130 11.51 -1.94 28.88
C GLY A 130 11.40 -0.97 30.06
N GLY A 131 10.47 -1.22 30.99
CA GLY A 131 10.21 -0.35 32.15
C GLY A 131 9.24 0.80 31.90
N VAL A 132 8.86 1.08 30.65
CA VAL A 132 7.96 2.17 30.26
C VAL A 132 6.56 1.64 29.97
N GLN A 133 5.54 2.42 30.31
CA GLN A 133 4.16 2.11 29.94
C GLN A 133 3.92 2.52 28.47
N HIS A 134 3.75 1.53 27.60
CA HIS A 134 3.23 1.70 26.25
C HIS A 134 1.71 1.82 26.29
N LYS A 135 1.18 2.70 25.44
CA LYS A 135 -0.25 2.88 25.20
C LYS A 135 -0.59 2.35 23.82
N ALA A 136 -1.69 1.62 23.72
CA ALA A 136 -2.19 1.14 22.43
C ALA A 136 -2.29 2.30 21.42
N TYR A 137 -1.95 2.01 20.16
CA TYR A 137 -2.08 3.01 19.10
C TYR A 137 -3.55 3.34 18.85
N LYS A 138 -3.81 4.60 18.52
CA LYS A 138 -5.17 5.08 18.23
C LYS A 138 -5.34 5.37 16.75
N TYR A 139 -6.52 5.07 16.21
CA TYR A 139 -6.91 5.52 14.89
C TYR A 139 -7.39 6.99 14.93
N ASP A 140 -6.93 7.77 13.96
CA ASP A 140 -7.28 9.18 13.80
C ASP A 140 -8.49 9.33 12.85
N PHE A 141 -9.70 9.45 13.40
CA PHE A 141 -10.92 9.66 12.60
C PHE A 141 -11.02 11.07 11.99
N GLU A 142 -10.25 12.04 12.47
CA GLU A 142 -10.22 13.38 11.89
C GLU A 142 -9.21 13.45 10.75
N ASP A 143 -9.64 13.87 9.55
CA ASP A 143 -8.79 13.94 8.35
C ASP A 143 -8.09 12.60 8.05
N TYR A 144 -8.87 11.52 8.10
CA TYR A 144 -8.35 10.16 8.00
C TYR A 144 -7.78 9.80 6.61
N MET A 145 -8.17 10.57 5.59
CA MET A 145 -7.62 10.50 4.24
C MET A 145 -6.37 11.39 4.05
N GLY A 146 -5.96 12.16 5.07
CA GLY A 146 -4.81 13.08 4.98
C GLY A 146 -4.97 14.16 3.92
N GLN A 147 -6.21 14.62 3.67
CA GLN A 147 -6.51 15.64 2.67
C GLN A 147 -6.01 17.02 3.10
N LYS A 148 -6.07 17.33 4.41
CA LYS A 148 -5.59 18.60 4.97
C LYS A 148 -4.13 18.51 5.38
N ASP A 149 -3.75 17.44 6.08
CA ASP A 149 -2.38 17.16 6.48
C ASP A 149 -1.96 15.75 6.02
N HIS A 150 -1.23 15.70 4.91
CA HIS A 150 -0.77 14.44 4.34
C HIS A 150 0.16 13.67 5.29
N SER A 151 0.81 14.33 6.25
CA SER A 151 1.67 13.65 7.22
C SER A 151 0.91 12.74 8.19
N LYS A 152 -0.43 12.82 8.23
CA LYS A 152 -1.27 11.84 8.95
C LYS A 152 -1.12 10.42 8.42
N MET A 153 -0.74 10.26 7.15
CA MET A 153 -0.50 8.95 6.55
C MET A 153 0.83 8.32 7.00
N PHE A 154 1.68 9.04 7.73
CA PHE A 154 3.07 8.64 7.96
C PHE A 154 3.30 7.84 9.24
N VAL A 155 4.14 6.81 9.14
CA VAL A 155 4.71 6.06 10.26
C VAL A 155 5.53 6.96 11.17
N ALA A 156 6.29 7.93 10.64
CA ALA A 156 7.04 8.87 11.49
C ALA A 156 6.11 9.67 12.42
N LYS A 157 4.94 10.09 11.92
CA LYS A 157 3.91 10.75 12.73
C LYS A 157 3.30 9.79 13.75
N LEU A 158 2.97 8.56 13.34
CA LEU A 158 2.45 7.50 14.21
C LEU A 158 3.39 7.23 15.40
N LEU A 159 4.68 7.02 15.13
CA LEU A 159 5.71 6.77 16.15
C LEU A 159 5.84 7.94 17.14
N LYS A 160 5.71 9.19 16.66
CA LYS A 160 5.83 10.39 17.48
C LYS A 160 4.61 10.66 18.35
N THR A 161 3.42 10.36 17.85
CA THR A 161 2.15 10.82 18.45
C THR A 161 1.34 9.71 19.12
N GLY A 162 1.58 8.44 18.78
CA GLY A 162 0.77 7.33 19.26
C GLY A 162 -0.57 7.20 18.53
N SER A 163 -0.80 7.93 17.43
CA SER A 163 -1.99 7.76 16.61
C SER A 163 -1.69 7.86 15.11
N GLY A 164 -2.48 7.19 14.29
CA GLY A 164 -2.28 7.17 12.84
C GLY A 164 -3.47 6.63 12.07
N GLN A 165 -3.21 6.29 10.82
CA GLN A 165 -4.20 5.86 9.84
C GLN A 165 -4.06 4.40 9.46
N CYS A 166 -5.08 3.89 8.76
CA CYS A 166 -5.13 2.53 8.20
C CYS A 166 -3.97 2.28 7.23
N HIS A 167 -3.31 3.31 6.72
CA HIS A 167 -2.08 3.20 5.94
C HIS A 167 -0.83 3.08 6.84
N SER A 168 -0.60 4.04 7.74
CA SER A 168 0.59 4.05 8.61
C SER A 168 0.68 2.87 9.58
N MET A 169 -0.45 2.40 10.13
CA MET A 169 -0.44 1.38 11.18
C MET A 169 0.00 0.01 10.65
N PRO A 170 -0.54 -0.51 9.53
CA PRO A 170 -0.02 -1.71 8.88
C PRO A 170 1.44 -1.58 8.44
N LEU A 171 1.87 -0.41 7.93
CA LEU A 171 3.27 -0.24 7.54
C LEU A 171 4.23 -0.37 8.73
N LEU A 172 3.89 0.24 9.88
CA LEU A 172 4.67 0.05 11.11
C LEU A 172 4.62 -1.42 11.59
N TYR A 173 3.47 -2.09 11.46
CA TYR A 173 3.35 -3.51 11.78
C TYR A 173 4.34 -4.34 10.95
N LEU A 174 4.38 -4.13 9.62
CA LEU A 174 5.31 -4.83 8.73
C LEU A 174 6.77 -4.55 9.07
N MET A 175 7.12 -3.31 9.46
CA MET A 175 8.48 -2.99 9.90
C MET A 175 8.86 -3.74 11.18
N LEU A 176 7.95 -3.86 12.14
CA LEU A 176 8.18 -4.65 13.34
C LEU A 176 8.27 -6.14 13.02
N ALA A 177 7.46 -6.62 12.08
CA ALA A 177 7.48 -8.01 11.63
C ALA A 177 8.83 -8.38 11.01
N GLU A 178 9.38 -7.53 10.13
CA GLU A 178 10.73 -7.70 9.57
C GLU A 178 11.81 -7.74 10.66
N GLU A 179 11.78 -6.80 11.60
CA GLU A 179 12.80 -6.73 12.68
C GLU A 179 12.65 -7.89 13.70
N MET A 180 11.48 -8.51 13.78
CA MET A 180 11.23 -9.73 14.58
C MET A 180 11.44 -11.03 13.78
N ASN A 181 11.79 -10.95 12.50
CA ASN A 181 11.92 -12.08 11.59
C ASN A 181 10.65 -12.95 11.59
N THR A 182 9.51 -12.34 11.26
CA THR A 182 8.21 -12.99 11.13
C THR A 182 7.54 -12.54 9.83
N GLU A 183 6.73 -13.41 9.25
CA GLU A 183 6.02 -13.17 8.01
C GLU A 183 4.68 -12.48 8.28
N ALA A 184 4.49 -11.35 7.60
CA ALA A 184 3.25 -10.61 7.51
C ALA A 184 3.22 -9.88 6.17
N SER A 185 2.02 -9.57 5.70
CA SER A 185 1.79 -8.95 4.39
C SER A 185 0.72 -7.87 4.51
N LEU A 186 0.84 -6.83 3.68
CA LEU A 186 -0.23 -5.86 3.50
C LEU A 186 -1.34 -6.50 2.65
N ALA A 187 -2.58 -6.12 2.89
CA ALA A 187 -3.70 -6.44 2.02
C ALA A 187 -4.63 -5.24 1.90
N TYR A 188 -5.29 -5.12 0.74
CA TYR A 188 -6.25 -4.05 0.48
C TYR A 188 -7.69 -4.51 0.76
N ALA A 189 -8.50 -3.58 1.23
CA ALA A 189 -9.94 -3.56 1.08
C ALA A 189 -10.34 -2.19 0.49
N PRO A 190 -11.59 -1.99 0.04
CA PRO A 190 -12.02 -0.68 -0.46
C PRO A 190 -11.68 0.44 0.53
N ASN A 191 -10.89 1.43 0.06
CA ASN A 191 -10.37 2.56 0.85
C ASN A 191 -9.61 2.18 2.13
N HIS A 192 -9.05 0.96 2.21
CA HIS A 192 -8.49 0.45 3.46
C HIS A 192 -7.29 -0.49 3.24
N THR A 193 -6.38 -0.52 4.21
CA THR A 193 -5.30 -1.49 4.28
C THR A 193 -5.25 -2.15 5.64
N TYR A 194 -4.95 -3.45 5.65
CA TYR A 194 -4.87 -4.26 6.86
C TYR A 194 -3.75 -5.31 6.71
N ILE A 195 -3.48 -6.07 7.78
CA ILE A 195 -2.40 -7.06 7.81
C ILE A 195 -2.94 -8.48 7.60
N LYS A 196 -2.22 -9.28 6.82
CA LYS A 196 -2.41 -10.72 6.71
C LYS A 196 -1.15 -11.49 7.11
N PHE A 197 -1.30 -12.54 7.88
CA PHE A 197 -0.23 -13.51 8.17
C PHE A 197 -0.79 -14.92 8.21
N LEU A 198 0.08 -15.91 7.96
CA LEU A 198 -0.26 -17.32 8.05
C LEU A 198 -0.04 -17.79 9.49
N ASP A 199 -1.05 -18.41 10.11
CA ASP A 199 -0.85 -19.01 11.42
C ASP A 199 -0.13 -20.36 11.36
N GLU A 200 0.20 -20.96 12.52
CA GLU A 200 0.86 -22.26 12.57
C GLU A 200 -0.02 -23.40 12.02
N GLU A 201 -1.34 -23.24 11.94
CA GLU A 201 -2.25 -24.20 11.30
C GLU A 201 -2.27 -24.07 9.77
N GLY A 202 -1.62 -23.04 9.21
CA GLY A 202 -1.65 -22.76 7.78
C GLY A 202 -2.87 -21.95 7.35
N GLU A 203 -3.57 -21.32 8.29
CA GLU A 203 -4.74 -20.49 8.02
C GLU A 203 -4.37 -19.01 7.94
N TRP A 204 -4.95 -18.30 6.96
CA TRP A 204 -4.73 -16.87 6.80
C TRP A 204 -5.53 -16.08 7.82
N GLN A 205 -4.83 -15.33 8.67
CA GLN A 205 -5.41 -14.43 9.65
C GLN A 205 -5.37 -12.99 9.16
N ASN A 206 -6.44 -12.23 9.37
CA ASN A 206 -6.49 -10.81 9.07
C ASN A 206 -6.45 -10.00 10.37
N ALA A 207 -5.43 -9.15 10.54
CA ALA A 207 -5.31 -8.22 11.65
C ALA A 207 -5.76 -6.82 11.22
N GLU A 208 -6.89 -6.37 11.79
CA GLU A 208 -7.46 -5.05 11.58
C GLU A 208 -7.03 -4.09 12.71
N LEU A 209 -6.04 -3.26 12.41
CA LEU A 209 -5.36 -2.43 13.42
C LEU A 209 -6.15 -1.18 13.79
N THR A 210 -7.08 -0.73 12.95
CA THR A 210 -7.92 0.46 13.18
C THR A 210 -8.83 0.27 14.38
N ASN A 211 -9.42 -0.93 14.49
CA ASN A 211 -10.31 -1.31 15.59
C ASN A 211 -9.63 -2.23 16.61
N GLY A 212 -8.38 -2.66 16.35
CA GLY A 212 -7.64 -3.55 17.23
C GLY A 212 -8.29 -4.92 17.36
N ILE A 213 -8.75 -5.49 16.23
CA ILE A 213 -9.40 -6.82 16.17
C ILE A 213 -8.77 -7.71 15.09
N PHE A 214 -8.82 -9.02 15.28
CA PHE A 214 -8.75 -9.97 14.18
C PHE A 214 -10.12 -10.03 13.49
N THR A 215 -10.12 -10.02 12.16
CA THR A 215 -11.34 -9.96 11.35
C THR A 215 -11.45 -11.14 10.40
N ALA A 216 -12.67 -11.66 10.24
CA ALA A 216 -12.94 -12.70 9.25
C ALA A 216 -13.09 -12.09 7.85
N ASN A 217 -12.82 -12.87 6.81
CA ASN A 217 -13.04 -12.46 5.42
C ASN A 217 -14.47 -11.96 5.18
N SER A 218 -15.47 -12.53 5.86
CA SER A 218 -16.87 -12.11 5.74
C SER A 218 -17.08 -10.66 6.17
N LEU A 219 -16.44 -10.19 7.25
CA LEU A 219 -16.57 -8.79 7.71
C LEU A 219 -15.93 -7.79 6.73
N ILE A 220 -14.90 -8.22 6.01
CA ILE A 220 -14.29 -7.41 4.96
C ILE A 220 -15.24 -7.30 3.75
N LEU A 221 -15.85 -8.43 3.36
CA LEU A 221 -16.86 -8.49 2.30
C LEU A 221 -18.14 -7.72 2.64
N GLU A 222 -18.50 -7.65 3.94
CA GLU A 222 -19.62 -6.84 4.45
C GLU A 222 -19.46 -5.34 4.21
N SER A 223 -18.29 -4.87 3.75
CA SER A 223 -18.18 -3.51 3.18
C SER A 223 -19.20 -3.28 2.07
N GLY A 224 -19.53 -4.31 1.28
CA GLY A 224 -20.47 -4.23 0.16
C GLY A 224 -19.88 -3.64 -1.12
N TYR A 225 -18.59 -3.31 -1.13
CA TYR A 225 -17.90 -2.66 -2.28
C TYR A 225 -16.83 -3.54 -2.91
N ILE A 226 -16.87 -4.85 -2.66
CA ILE A 226 -15.99 -5.86 -3.27
C ILE A 226 -16.83 -6.71 -4.23
N LYS A 227 -16.77 -6.38 -5.52
CA LYS A 227 -17.43 -7.16 -6.59
C LYS A 227 -16.68 -8.47 -6.87
N SER A 228 -17.34 -9.41 -7.56
CA SER A 228 -16.71 -10.67 -7.98
C SER A 228 -15.51 -10.44 -8.90
N GLU A 229 -15.59 -9.46 -9.80
CA GLU A 229 -14.50 -9.05 -10.69
C GLU A 229 -13.29 -8.53 -9.89
N ALA A 230 -13.53 -7.80 -8.79
CA ALA A 230 -12.46 -7.32 -7.92
C ALA A 230 -11.70 -8.46 -7.22
N LEU A 231 -12.41 -9.53 -6.87
CA LEU A 231 -11.80 -10.75 -6.34
C LEU A 231 -11.04 -11.53 -7.43
N GLN A 232 -11.61 -11.64 -8.64
CA GLN A 232 -10.97 -12.32 -9.76
C GLN A 232 -9.69 -11.63 -10.24
N ASN A 233 -9.67 -10.30 -10.19
CA ASN A 233 -8.52 -9.48 -10.59
C ASN A 233 -7.53 -9.21 -9.44
N ASP A 234 -7.73 -9.84 -8.28
CA ASP A 234 -6.84 -9.76 -7.12
C ASP A 234 -6.58 -8.33 -6.60
N ILE A 235 -7.53 -7.40 -6.75
CA ILE A 235 -7.34 -6.01 -6.28
C ILE A 235 -7.59 -5.84 -4.77
N TYR A 236 -8.26 -6.80 -4.13
CA TYR A 236 -8.58 -6.79 -2.70
C TYR A 236 -8.35 -8.17 -2.04
N MET A 237 -8.24 -8.17 -0.72
CA MET A 237 -8.18 -9.33 0.18
C MET A 237 -7.00 -10.29 0.02
N LYS A 238 -6.07 -9.98 -0.89
CA LYS A 238 -4.85 -10.74 -1.17
C LYS A 238 -3.65 -10.12 -0.47
N SER A 239 -2.74 -10.98 -0.03
CA SER A 239 -1.43 -10.59 0.48
C SER A 239 -0.56 -10.02 -0.64
N LEU A 240 -0.03 -8.82 -0.44
CA LEU A 240 0.90 -8.21 -1.39
C LEU A 240 2.28 -8.89 -1.32
N SER A 241 2.85 -9.15 -2.48
CA SER A 241 4.27 -9.45 -2.64
C SER A 241 5.14 -8.21 -2.35
N LYS A 242 6.45 -8.42 -2.16
CA LYS A 242 7.44 -7.33 -2.06
C LYS A 242 7.38 -6.37 -3.25
N LYS A 243 7.24 -6.90 -4.47
CA LYS A 243 7.16 -6.07 -5.67
C LYS A 243 5.88 -5.22 -5.71
N GLU A 244 4.74 -5.78 -5.30
CA GLU A 244 3.47 -5.05 -5.22
C GLU A 244 3.48 -4.01 -4.09
N LEU A 245 4.10 -4.31 -2.95
CA LEU A 245 4.29 -3.32 -1.88
C LEU A 245 5.24 -2.19 -2.33
N LEU A 246 6.25 -2.48 -3.14
CA LEU A 246 7.09 -1.44 -3.73
C LEU A 246 6.32 -0.57 -4.72
N ALA A 247 5.38 -1.15 -5.49
CA ALA A 247 4.45 -0.38 -6.31
C ALA A 247 3.61 0.59 -5.47
N GLN A 248 3.14 0.16 -4.29
CA GLN A 248 2.44 1.03 -3.36
C GLN A 248 3.29 2.24 -2.94
N PHE A 249 4.57 2.04 -2.61
CA PHE A 249 5.46 3.16 -2.23
C PHE A 249 5.67 4.18 -3.37
N TYR A 250 5.69 3.74 -4.63
CA TYR A 250 5.69 4.67 -5.77
C TYR A 250 4.38 5.46 -5.89
N ALA A 251 3.24 4.80 -5.66
CA ALA A 251 1.94 5.47 -5.62
C ALA A 251 1.84 6.47 -4.46
N ASP A 252 2.38 6.14 -3.29
CA ASP A 252 2.45 7.03 -2.12
C ASP A 252 3.35 8.24 -2.40
N LEU A 253 4.50 8.04 -3.05
CA LEU A 253 5.39 9.11 -3.48
C LEU A 253 4.69 10.07 -4.45
N ALA A 254 3.95 9.53 -5.41
CA ALA A 254 3.15 10.32 -6.36
C ALA A 254 2.06 11.11 -5.64
N ASN A 255 1.32 10.47 -4.73
CA ASN A 255 0.24 11.12 -4.00
C ASN A 255 0.74 12.21 -3.06
N GLY A 256 1.84 11.96 -2.35
CA GLY A 256 2.48 12.94 -1.49
C GLY A 256 3.02 14.15 -2.26
N TYR A 257 3.52 13.94 -3.49
CA TYR A 257 3.92 15.04 -4.37
C TYR A 257 2.70 15.87 -4.79
N ALA A 258 1.66 15.19 -5.26
CA ALA A 258 0.43 15.82 -5.73
C ALA A 258 -0.23 16.69 -4.63
N HIS A 259 -0.31 16.19 -3.40
CA HIS A 259 -0.84 16.93 -2.26
C HIS A 259 0.02 18.16 -1.90
N LYS A 260 1.34 18.04 -1.98
CA LYS A 260 2.26 19.09 -1.54
C LYS A 260 2.47 20.19 -2.58
N TYR A 261 2.51 19.84 -3.86
CA TYR A 261 2.92 20.75 -4.93
C TYR A 261 1.88 20.96 -6.03
N GLY A 262 0.98 19.99 -6.21
CA GLY A 262 0.10 19.85 -7.37
C GLY A 262 0.56 18.74 -8.32
N MET A 263 -0.18 18.53 -9.40
CA MET A 263 0.14 17.52 -10.41
C MET A 263 1.04 18.09 -11.51
N ASP A 264 2.11 17.38 -11.82
CA ASP A 264 2.92 17.55 -13.02
C ASP A 264 3.43 16.18 -13.52
N GLU A 265 4.35 16.16 -14.48
CA GLU A 265 4.90 14.94 -15.07
C GLU A 265 5.57 14.00 -14.04
N PHE A 266 6.01 14.49 -12.88
CA PHE A 266 6.56 13.64 -11.81
C PHE A 266 5.52 12.65 -11.29
N VAL A 267 4.27 13.10 -11.13
CA VAL A 267 3.15 12.25 -10.70
C VAL A 267 2.92 11.14 -11.71
N GLY A 268 2.86 11.49 -12.99
CA GLY A 268 2.71 10.53 -14.09
C GLY A 268 3.80 9.47 -14.09
N LYS A 269 5.07 9.90 -14.05
CA LYS A 269 6.25 9.03 -14.02
C LYS A 269 6.26 8.07 -12.82
N SER A 270 5.90 8.56 -11.64
CA SER A 270 5.87 7.75 -10.42
C SER A 270 4.77 6.68 -10.49
N LEU A 271 3.59 7.04 -11.00
CA LEU A 271 2.48 6.11 -11.18
C LEU A 271 2.73 5.08 -12.29
N ASP A 272 3.39 5.47 -13.38
CA ASP A 272 3.81 4.51 -14.42
C ASP A 272 4.72 3.44 -13.84
N LYS A 273 5.65 3.84 -12.96
CA LYS A 273 6.54 2.87 -12.29
C LYS A 273 5.79 1.98 -11.31
N ALA A 274 4.80 2.51 -10.58
CA ALA A 274 3.93 1.71 -9.73
C ALA A 274 3.17 0.64 -10.56
N LEU A 275 2.56 1.04 -11.67
CA LEU A 275 1.76 0.15 -12.52
C LEU A 275 2.62 -0.84 -13.34
N GLU A 276 3.90 -0.53 -13.60
CA GLU A 276 4.86 -1.51 -14.12
C GLU A 276 5.08 -2.68 -13.15
N TYR A 277 5.07 -2.40 -11.83
CA TYR A 277 5.31 -3.39 -10.80
C TYR A 277 4.04 -4.13 -10.36
N SER A 278 2.91 -3.44 -10.33
CA SER A 278 1.60 -3.99 -10.00
C SER A 278 0.53 -3.34 -10.88
N PRO A 279 0.26 -3.92 -12.07
CA PRO A 279 -0.72 -3.37 -13.01
C PRO A 279 -2.14 -3.22 -12.43
N ASN A 280 -2.48 -4.10 -11.49
CA ASN A 280 -3.79 -4.14 -10.84
C ASN A 280 -3.82 -3.34 -9.53
N ASN A 281 -2.76 -2.61 -9.16
CA ASN A 281 -2.78 -1.76 -7.97
C ASN A 281 -3.86 -0.68 -8.15
N ILE A 282 -4.97 -0.86 -7.45
CA ILE A 282 -6.16 -0.04 -7.69
C ILE A 282 -5.94 1.42 -7.27
N TYR A 283 -5.19 1.66 -6.20
CA TYR A 283 -4.84 2.99 -5.74
C TYR A 283 -3.99 3.75 -6.77
N ALA A 284 -2.98 3.10 -7.35
CA ALA A 284 -2.16 3.67 -8.42
C ALA A 284 -3.01 3.95 -9.69
N ASN A 285 -3.92 3.03 -10.04
CA ASN A 285 -4.81 3.21 -11.18
C ASN A 285 -5.76 4.42 -11.00
N GLN A 286 -6.33 4.59 -9.81
CA GLN A 286 -7.19 5.74 -9.49
C GLN A 286 -6.42 7.06 -9.51
N LEU A 287 -5.22 7.10 -8.92
CA LEU A 287 -4.37 8.30 -9.00
C LEU A 287 -3.97 8.61 -10.45
N LYS A 288 -3.73 7.57 -11.26
CA LYS A 288 -3.39 7.74 -12.69
C LYS A 288 -4.56 8.30 -13.48
N SER A 289 -5.80 7.86 -13.21
CA SER A 289 -6.98 8.45 -13.84
C SER A 289 -7.15 9.92 -13.46
N MET A 290 -6.91 10.29 -12.20
CA MET A 290 -6.95 11.70 -11.78
C MET A 290 -5.88 12.54 -12.50
N TYR A 291 -4.65 12.04 -12.60
CA TYR A 291 -3.57 12.71 -13.33
C TYR A 291 -3.88 12.87 -14.82
N GLN A 292 -4.38 11.82 -15.49
CA GLN A 292 -4.74 11.89 -16.91
C GLN A 292 -5.94 12.82 -17.16
N GLN A 293 -6.92 12.83 -16.27
CA GLN A 293 -8.03 13.77 -16.33
C GLN A 293 -7.53 15.21 -16.16
N ALA A 294 -6.63 15.47 -15.21
CA ALA A 294 -6.02 16.80 -15.03
C ALA A 294 -5.26 17.26 -16.29
N ARG A 295 -4.49 16.36 -16.93
CA ARG A 295 -3.83 16.65 -18.22
C ARG A 295 -4.83 16.96 -19.32
N LEU A 296 -5.85 16.11 -19.49
CA LEU A 296 -6.87 16.30 -20.51
C LEU A 296 -7.59 17.64 -20.33
N THR A 297 -8.03 17.94 -19.11
CA THR A 297 -8.72 19.20 -18.77
C THR A 297 -7.81 20.41 -19.01
N TYR A 298 -6.54 20.34 -18.61
CA TYR A 298 -5.57 21.41 -18.87
C TYR A 298 -5.46 21.68 -20.37
N VAL A 299 -5.21 20.65 -21.17
CA VAL A 299 -5.07 20.76 -22.64
C VAL A 299 -6.36 21.24 -23.29
N ALA A 300 -7.50 20.67 -22.92
CA ALA A 300 -8.81 21.05 -23.45
C ALA A 300 -9.09 22.55 -23.23
N ASN A 301 -8.79 23.06 -22.03
CA ASN A 301 -8.93 24.48 -21.71
C ASN A 301 -8.02 25.37 -22.57
N GLN A 302 -6.77 24.96 -22.82
CA GLN A 302 -5.86 25.71 -23.72
C GLN A 302 -6.39 25.74 -25.17
N LEU A 303 -7.11 24.69 -25.57
CA LEU A 303 -7.73 24.57 -26.90
C LEU A 303 -9.13 25.20 -26.98
N GLY A 304 -9.61 25.83 -25.91
CA GLY A 304 -10.93 26.45 -25.86
C GLY A 304 -12.12 25.48 -25.72
N ILE A 305 -11.86 24.20 -25.43
CA ILE A 305 -12.87 23.19 -25.10
C ILE A 305 -13.11 23.26 -23.59
N LYS A 306 -14.21 23.91 -23.17
CA LYS A 306 -14.45 24.23 -21.76
C LYS A 306 -15.27 23.17 -21.06
N ASP A 307 -16.16 22.53 -21.79
CA ASP A 307 -17.01 21.45 -21.28
C ASP A 307 -16.69 20.14 -22.01
N LEU A 308 -16.01 19.24 -21.31
CA LEU A 308 -15.66 17.90 -21.82
C LEU A 308 -16.87 16.94 -21.84
N GLU A 309 -17.96 17.27 -21.14
CA GLU A 309 -19.20 16.49 -21.11
C GLU A 309 -20.17 16.93 -22.21
N ASN A 310 -20.04 18.18 -22.71
CA ASN A 310 -20.82 18.67 -23.84
C ASN A 310 -20.35 18.00 -25.16
N PRO A 311 -21.20 17.18 -25.81
CA PRO A 311 -20.81 16.48 -27.03
C PRO A 311 -20.50 17.41 -28.21
N GLU A 312 -21.12 18.59 -28.28
CA GLU A 312 -20.89 19.56 -29.35
C GLU A 312 -19.51 20.22 -29.22
N GLU A 313 -19.12 20.60 -28.00
CA GLU A 313 -17.77 21.13 -27.74
C GLU A 313 -16.70 20.06 -27.88
N LEU A 314 -16.95 18.87 -27.35
CA LEU A 314 -16.00 17.75 -27.39
C LEU A 314 -15.67 17.33 -28.83
N GLN A 315 -16.58 17.50 -29.79
CA GLN A 315 -16.30 17.24 -31.20
C GLN A 315 -15.10 18.03 -31.73
N ASN A 316 -14.81 19.22 -31.19
CA ASN A 316 -13.67 20.02 -31.62
C ASN A 316 -12.33 19.33 -31.30
N ILE A 317 -12.29 18.41 -30.33
CA ILE A 317 -11.08 17.65 -30.01
C ILE A 317 -10.56 16.81 -31.19
N ARG A 318 -11.43 16.47 -32.16
CA ARG A 318 -11.05 15.67 -33.34
C ARG A 318 -10.00 16.35 -34.21
N PHE A 319 -9.94 17.68 -34.16
CA PHE A 319 -8.99 18.48 -34.90
C PHE A 319 -7.60 18.48 -34.24
N TYR A 320 -7.47 17.98 -33.00
CA TYR A 320 -6.23 18.00 -32.23
C TYR A 320 -5.77 16.57 -31.89
N PRO A 321 -4.93 15.91 -32.72
CA PRO A 321 -4.55 14.51 -32.56
C PRO A 321 -3.94 14.17 -31.20
N LYS A 322 -3.07 15.06 -30.65
CA LYS A 322 -2.49 14.89 -29.32
C LYS A 322 -3.54 14.98 -28.21
N ALA A 323 -4.46 15.94 -28.26
CA ALA A 323 -5.56 16.03 -27.29
C ALA A 323 -6.53 14.84 -27.40
N ARG A 324 -6.79 14.36 -28.62
CA ARG A 324 -7.58 13.14 -28.87
C ARG A 324 -6.89 11.90 -28.27
N ALA A 325 -5.57 11.80 -28.33
CA ALA A 325 -4.82 10.74 -27.67
C ALA A 325 -4.98 10.81 -26.15
N LEU A 326 -4.87 11.99 -25.53
CA LEU A 326 -5.12 12.17 -24.09
C LEU A 326 -6.54 11.75 -23.68
N LEU A 327 -7.55 12.07 -24.51
CA LEU A 327 -8.92 11.63 -24.27
C LEU A 327 -9.04 10.10 -24.35
N GLN A 328 -8.37 9.47 -25.31
CA GLN A 328 -8.34 8.01 -25.44
C GLN A 328 -7.63 7.35 -24.26
N GLU A 329 -6.50 7.90 -23.82
CA GLU A 329 -5.76 7.46 -22.62
C GLU A 329 -6.64 7.51 -21.37
N ALA A 330 -7.29 8.65 -21.11
CA ALA A 330 -8.16 8.81 -19.95
C ALA A 330 -9.34 7.82 -19.99
N LYS A 331 -9.99 7.64 -21.15
CA LYS A 331 -11.07 6.64 -21.32
C LYS A 331 -10.57 5.22 -21.10
N ALA A 332 -9.40 4.87 -21.62
CA ALA A 332 -8.82 3.55 -21.44
C ALA A 332 -8.52 3.27 -19.96
N GLN A 333 -8.05 4.28 -19.22
CA GLN A 333 -7.79 4.16 -17.79
C GLN A 333 -9.07 3.97 -16.97
N PHE A 334 -10.14 4.71 -17.25
CA PHE A 334 -11.44 4.49 -16.60
C PHE A 334 -12.01 3.10 -16.90
N ASN A 335 -11.96 2.68 -18.17
CA ASN A 335 -12.38 1.33 -18.56
C ASN A 335 -11.54 0.26 -17.84
N ASN A 336 -10.23 0.48 -17.66
CA ASN A 336 -9.39 -0.44 -16.90
C ASN A 336 -9.84 -0.55 -15.44
N ILE A 337 -10.09 0.58 -14.77
CA ILE A 337 -10.60 0.62 -13.39
C ILE A 337 -11.94 -0.13 -13.27
N ASP A 338 -12.86 0.10 -14.21
CA ASP A 338 -14.17 -0.59 -14.23
C ASP A 338 -14.00 -2.10 -14.44
N ASN A 339 -13.12 -2.51 -15.36
CA ASN A 339 -12.81 -3.92 -15.63
C ASN A 339 -12.12 -4.61 -14.45
N LEU A 340 -11.34 -3.87 -13.65
CA LEU A 340 -10.77 -4.37 -12.40
C LEU A 340 -11.85 -4.65 -11.33
N GLY A 341 -13.09 -4.19 -11.54
CA GLY A 341 -14.19 -4.40 -10.61
C GLY A 341 -14.24 -3.36 -9.48
N PHE A 342 -13.53 -2.24 -9.62
CA PHE A 342 -13.56 -1.17 -8.64
C PHE A 342 -14.97 -0.57 -8.49
N VAL A 343 -15.29 -0.16 -7.27
CA VAL A 343 -16.51 0.58 -6.95
C VAL A 343 -16.16 1.71 -6.00
N MET A 344 -16.60 2.91 -6.34
CA MET A 344 -16.47 4.04 -5.44
C MET A 344 -17.39 3.86 -4.24
N MET A 345 -16.82 3.92 -3.04
CA MET A 345 -17.61 3.99 -1.81
C MET A 345 -18.24 5.39 -1.68
N PRO A 346 -19.55 5.50 -1.44
CA PRO A 346 -20.20 6.75 -1.08
C PRO A 346 -19.59 7.38 0.19
N GLU A 347 -19.71 8.69 0.32
CA GLU A 347 -19.33 9.41 1.53
C GLU A 347 -20.03 8.82 2.77
N GLY A 348 -19.30 8.63 3.86
CA GLY A 348 -19.81 8.04 5.11
C GLY A 348 -19.88 6.51 5.13
N ALA A 349 -19.86 5.84 3.96
CA ALA A 349 -19.95 4.37 3.90
C ALA A 349 -18.72 3.69 4.52
N TYR A 350 -17.54 4.29 4.39
CA TYR A 350 -16.30 3.79 4.98
C TYR A 350 -16.35 3.86 6.51
N GLU A 351 -16.75 5.00 7.06
CA GLU A 351 -16.88 5.20 8.50
C GLU A 351 -17.95 4.30 9.11
N GLN A 352 -19.07 4.10 8.40
CA GLN A 352 -20.12 3.18 8.83
C GLN A 352 -19.60 1.73 8.88
N TRP A 353 -18.89 1.28 7.83
CA TRP A 353 -18.31 -0.05 7.78
C TRP A 353 -17.28 -0.26 8.91
N LEU A 354 -16.37 0.69 9.12
CA LEU A 354 -15.42 0.64 10.25
C LEU A 354 -16.12 0.67 11.61
N GLY A 355 -17.20 1.44 11.74
CA GLY A 355 -18.01 1.50 12.97
C GLY A 355 -18.64 0.15 13.30
N ASN A 356 -19.14 -0.57 12.30
CA ASN A 356 -19.73 -1.90 12.45
C ASN A 356 -18.70 -2.94 12.92
N MET A 357 -17.45 -2.82 12.47
CA MET A 357 -16.36 -3.71 12.90
C MET A 357 -16.04 -3.58 14.40
N LYS A 358 -16.22 -2.41 15.01
CA LYS A 358 -15.86 -2.11 16.40
C LYS A 358 -16.75 -2.79 17.46
N GLY A 359 -17.84 -3.43 17.06
CA GLY A 359 -18.82 -4.01 18.00
C GLY A 359 -18.22 -5.02 18.99
N GLU A 360 -18.78 -5.07 20.20
CA GLU A 360 -18.33 -5.95 21.29
C GLU A 360 -18.29 -7.43 20.90
N ALA A 361 -19.25 -7.89 20.08
CA ALA A 361 -19.29 -9.26 19.57
C ALA A 361 -18.05 -9.59 18.70
N ASN A 362 -17.56 -8.63 17.90
CA ASN A 362 -16.37 -8.83 17.09
C ASN A 362 -15.10 -8.81 17.95
N ARG A 363 -15.06 -7.95 18.98
CA ARG A 363 -13.98 -7.94 19.97
C ARG A 363 -13.86 -9.30 20.68
N GLN A 364 -14.98 -9.86 21.15
CA GLN A 364 -15.00 -11.17 21.79
C GLN A 364 -14.54 -12.31 20.86
N LYS A 365 -15.00 -12.30 19.59
CA LYS A 365 -14.53 -13.26 18.58
C LYS A 365 -13.03 -13.14 18.32
N SER A 366 -12.51 -11.91 18.22
CA SER A 366 -11.09 -11.62 18.06
C SER A 366 -10.27 -12.13 19.24
N GLU A 367 -10.73 -11.90 20.48
CA GLU A 367 -10.05 -12.39 21.69
C GLU A 367 -10.06 -13.92 21.76
N ALA A 368 -11.18 -14.55 21.45
CA ALA A 368 -11.29 -16.01 21.39
C ALA A 368 -10.37 -16.62 20.31
N LEU A 369 -10.26 -15.98 19.14
CA LEU A 369 -9.36 -16.40 18.07
C LEU A 369 -7.89 -16.25 18.48
N ALA A 370 -7.51 -15.13 19.10
CA ALA A 370 -6.16 -14.91 19.62
C ALA A 370 -5.79 -15.96 20.67
N GLU A 371 -6.69 -16.26 21.59
CA GLU A 371 -6.48 -17.28 22.63
C GLU A 371 -6.35 -18.68 22.03
N ARG A 372 -7.18 -19.02 21.05
CA ARG A 372 -7.07 -20.30 20.32
C ARG A 372 -5.70 -20.44 19.65
N MET A 373 -5.24 -19.41 18.94
CA MET A 373 -3.91 -19.42 18.31
C MET A 373 -2.79 -19.65 19.34
N ARG A 374 -2.84 -18.97 20.49
CA ARG A 374 -1.86 -19.14 21.58
C ARG A 374 -1.84 -20.57 22.12
N GLN A 375 -3.01 -21.18 22.32
CA GLN A 375 -3.13 -22.54 22.84
C GLN A 375 -2.52 -23.56 21.88
N ILE A 376 -2.85 -23.46 20.60
CA ILE A 376 -2.35 -24.35 19.55
C ILE A 376 -0.82 -24.23 19.43
N ASN A 377 -0.29 -23.01 19.49
CA ASN A 377 1.14 -22.76 19.45
C ASN A 377 1.87 -23.36 20.67
N ALA A 378 1.33 -23.14 21.88
CA ALA A 378 1.90 -23.69 23.09
C ALA A 378 1.91 -25.23 23.08
N GLU A 379 0.89 -25.86 22.49
CA GLU A 379 0.86 -27.31 22.29
C GLU A 379 1.92 -27.77 21.28
N LYS A 380 2.06 -27.10 20.13
CA LYS A 380 3.10 -27.39 19.13
C LYS A 380 4.50 -27.22 19.70
N GLN A 381 4.73 -26.17 20.50
CA GLN A 381 6.00 -25.93 21.17
C GLN A 381 6.34 -27.09 22.13
N LYS A 382 5.39 -27.51 22.97
CA LYS A 382 5.57 -28.66 23.88
C LYS A 382 5.87 -29.94 23.11
N GLN A 383 5.21 -30.18 21.98
CA GLN A 383 5.46 -31.36 21.14
C GLN A 383 6.89 -31.34 20.57
N LYS A 384 7.33 -30.21 19.99
CA LYS A 384 8.70 -30.02 19.48
C LYS A 384 9.74 -30.25 20.58
N GLU A 385 9.52 -29.73 21.78
CA GLU A 385 10.42 -29.93 22.93
C GLU A 385 10.51 -31.41 23.35
N GLN A 386 9.38 -32.12 23.39
CA GLN A 386 9.34 -33.54 23.72
C GLN A 386 10.05 -34.40 22.66
N GLU A 387 9.88 -34.08 21.38
CA GLU A 387 10.57 -34.76 20.27
C GLU A 387 12.08 -34.52 20.32
N ALA A 388 12.52 -33.28 20.52
CA ALA A 388 13.93 -32.95 20.68
C ALA A 388 14.56 -33.67 21.88
N GLN A 389 13.85 -33.79 23.01
CA GLN A 389 14.31 -34.56 24.16
C GLN A 389 14.41 -36.07 23.87
N LYS A 390 13.43 -36.64 23.15
CA LYS A 390 13.48 -38.05 22.71
C LYS A 390 14.67 -38.29 21.78
N GLN A 391 14.95 -37.38 20.86
CA GLN A 391 16.07 -37.49 19.93
C GLN A 391 17.42 -37.40 20.65
N LYS A 392 17.60 -36.42 21.55
CA LYS A 392 18.81 -36.31 22.39
C LYS A 392 19.06 -37.57 23.24
N LYS A 393 18.00 -38.19 23.78
CA LYS A 393 18.10 -39.46 24.51
C LYS A 393 18.58 -40.61 23.61
N LYS A 394 18.04 -40.72 22.38
CA LYS A 394 18.48 -41.72 21.40
C LYS A 394 19.94 -41.55 21.00
N GLU A 395 20.37 -40.32 20.72
CA GLU A 395 21.76 -40.02 20.35
C GLU A 395 22.74 -40.32 21.51
N SER A 396 22.35 -40.02 22.75
CA SER A 396 23.15 -40.36 23.93
C SER A 396 23.24 -41.87 24.19
N GLN A 397 22.21 -42.64 23.85
CA GLN A 397 22.24 -44.11 23.95
C GLN A 397 23.16 -44.71 22.88
N GLN A 398 23.05 -44.26 21.63
CA GLN A 398 23.91 -44.72 20.53
C GLN A 398 25.39 -44.37 20.74
N SER A 399 25.70 -43.21 21.33
CA SER A 399 27.09 -42.84 21.63
C SER A 399 27.68 -43.68 22.78
N LYS A 400 26.87 -44.06 23.77
CA LYS A 400 27.29 -44.99 24.84
C LYS A 400 27.52 -46.41 24.32
N GLU A 401 26.70 -46.89 23.38
CA GLU A 401 26.90 -48.20 22.74
C GLU A 401 28.19 -48.24 21.89
N LYS A 402 28.50 -47.17 21.14
CA LYS A 402 29.75 -47.08 20.36
C LYS A 402 31.02 -46.93 21.21
N ALA A 403 30.90 -46.46 22.45
CA ALA A 403 32.02 -46.24 23.36
C ALA A 403 32.36 -47.49 24.22
N GLN A 404 31.66 -48.62 24.07
CA GLN A 404 32.04 -49.86 24.73
C GLN A 404 33.37 -50.39 24.15
N TYR A 405 34.46 -50.12 24.88
CA TYR A 405 35.78 -50.69 24.66
C TYR A 405 35.75 -52.20 24.90
N PHE A 406 36.04 -52.99 23.86
CA PHE A 406 36.32 -54.41 23.99
C PHE A 406 37.79 -54.57 24.37
N PRO A 407 38.13 -55.02 25.61
CA PRO A 407 39.51 -55.30 25.95
C PRO A 407 40.02 -56.45 25.08
N ILE A 408 41.09 -56.20 24.33
CA ILE A 408 41.82 -57.25 23.62
C ILE A 408 42.49 -58.12 24.68
N ASP A 409 42.10 -59.39 24.76
CA ASP A 409 42.73 -60.38 25.63
C ASP A 409 44.14 -60.70 25.10
N PRO A 410 45.22 -60.41 25.86
CA PRO A 410 46.58 -60.71 25.45
C PRO A 410 46.89 -62.21 25.31
N LYS A 411 45.97 -63.11 25.69
CA LYS A 411 46.15 -64.57 25.62
C LYS A 411 45.87 -65.19 24.24
N HIS A 412 45.50 -64.37 23.25
CA HIS A 412 45.27 -64.79 21.86
C HIS A 412 46.08 -64.00 20.83
N LEU A 413 47.33 -63.65 21.17
CA LEU A 413 48.33 -63.17 20.21
C LEU A 413 49.40 -64.24 19.96
#